data_AF-A0A840YJC5-F1
#
_entry.id   AF-A0A840YJC5-F1
#
_cell.length_a   1.000
_cell.length_b   1.000
_cell.length_c   1.000
_cell.angle_alpha   90.00
_cell.angle_beta   90.00
_cell.angle_gamma   90.00
#
_symmetry.space_group_name_H-M   'P 1'
#
loop_
_entity.id
_entity.type
_entity.pdbx_description
1 polymer ?
#
loop_
_entity_poly.entity_id
_entity_poly.type
_entity_poly.pdbx_seq_one_letter_code
_entity_poly.pdbx_strand_id
1 'polypeptide(L)'
;MSAQTERHLSRYAVEDARPVTFLERGVTVPFTTPILLGSRVRPGQRRGLELSVPSPGGVRGFYVMPLRALDAICNPTLHDRLVTEMIEELPVITPDDILRIARAVAHEGLVGRAAAAAAGAAEKALANQRLLTNYRLLMLLIRQTEAPGEHAVPPEGDAPASVKRRGERAVMRVSQRTGLPLADVISALDGLTEAFISVGLRGNPTAARHQNELDELERLAADVSGWAESVMDAQQAGSAGLIARCARLTLDAGRIVTDRLFPLTDDLSALMQRWSANSQAIREEAARLAWLLDGWSVILSIWKHAEVVGRAAAIREMAVIVPTMPIEISRWTGSTAEEEIHASTHRMRSRFVFRLEDWRTGRTLEVIARNEMLVREFI
;
A
#
# COMPACT_ATOMS: atom_id res chain seq x y z
N MET A 1 -13.58 29.64 13.19
CA MET A 1 -14.47 28.68 12.51
C MET A 1 -15.87 29.22 12.54
N SER A 2 -16.48 29.46 11.39
CA SER A 2 -17.89 29.83 11.36
C SER A 2 -18.74 28.63 11.78
N ALA A 3 -19.73 28.84 12.65
CA ALA A 3 -20.72 27.82 13.05
C ALA A 3 -21.44 27.18 11.84
N GLN A 4 -21.35 27.81 10.67
CA GLN A 4 -21.92 27.34 9.42
C GLN A 4 -21.10 26.18 8.81
N THR A 5 -19.77 26.22 8.84
CA THR A 5 -18.90 25.13 8.34
C THR A 5 -19.05 23.86 9.17
N GLU A 6 -19.15 24.00 10.50
CA GLU A 6 -19.40 22.89 11.42
C GLU A 6 -20.75 22.22 11.12
N ARG A 7 -21.82 23.01 10.93
CA ARG A 7 -23.15 22.49 10.54
C ARG A 7 -23.17 21.80 9.18
N HIS A 8 -22.35 22.26 8.22
CA HIS A 8 -22.25 21.60 6.91
C HIS A 8 -21.55 20.25 7.00
N LEU A 9 -20.47 20.15 7.80
CA LEU A 9 -19.72 18.90 7.98
C LEU A 9 -20.53 17.86 8.74
N SER A 10 -21.26 18.24 9.81
CA SER A 10 -22.05 17.28 10.61
C SER A 10 -23.08 16.47 9.83
N ARG A 11 -23.55 16.97 8.67
CA ARG A 11 -24.49 16.24 7.79
C ARG A 11 -23.86 15.06 7.04
N TYR A 12 -22.52 15.01 6.98
CA TYR A 12 -21.75 13.99 6.24
C TYR A 12 -20.94 13.06 7.16
N ALA A 13 -21.08 13.20 8.48
CA ALA A 13 -20.43 12.32 9.44
C ALA A 13 -21.15 10.97 9.45
N VAL A 14 -20.44 9.89 9.10
CA VAL A 14 -20.93 8.53 9.26
C VAL A 14 -20.48 8.03 10.64
N GLU A 15 -21.42 7.50 11.43
CA GLU A 15 -21.05 6.77 12.66
C GLU A 15 -20.11 5.61 12.31
N ASP A 16 -19.08 5.44 13.13
CA ASP A 16 -17.86 4.63 12.96
C ASP A 16 -18.14 3.15 12.60
N ALA A 17 -18.57 2.92 11.36
CA ALA A 17 -18.86 1.60 10.82
C ALA A 17 -17.56 0.99 10.30
N ARG A 18 -17.21 -0.18 10.84
CA ARG A 18 -16.10 -0.98 10.34
C ARG A 18 -16.33 -1.33 8.86
N PRO A 19 -15.38 -1.08 7.95
CA PRO A 19 -15.52 -1.50 6.57
C PRO A 19 -15.68 -3.03 6.46
N VAL A 20 -16.59 -3.51 5.61
CA VAL A 20 -16.76 -4.95 5.40
C VAL A 20 -15.64 -5.48 4.50
N THR A 21 -15.28 -4.73 3.46
CA THR A 21 -14.26 -5.10 2.46
C THR A 21 -13.13 -4.09 2.36
N PHE A 22 -12.01 -4.48 1.74
CA PHE A 22 -10.93 -3.54 1.41
C PHE A 22 -11.37 -2.43 0.45
N LEU A 23 -12.28 -2.75 -0.48
CA LEU A 23 -12.84 -1.79 -1.41
C LEU A 23 -13.68 -0.72 -0.70
N GLU A 24 -14.50 -1.14 0.29
CA GLU A 24 -15.29 -0.22 1.12
C GLU A 24 -14.44 0.65 2.04
N ARG A 25 -13.28 0.14 2.50
CA ARG A 25 -12.29 0.91 3.25
C ARG A 25 -11.67 2.02 2.39
N GLY A 26 -11.53 1.77 1.09
CA GLY A 26 -10.90 2.67 0.14
C GLY A 26 -9.37 2.64 0.17
N VAL A 27 -8.79 3.33 -0.80
CA VAL A 27 -7.35 3.43 -1.03
C VAL A 27 -6.84 4.79 -0.58
N THR A 28 -5.68 4.82 0.07
CA THR A 28 -5.08 6.05 0.59
C THR A 28 -4.57 6.91 -0.55
N VAL A 29 -4.94 8.20 -0.55
CA VAL A 29 -4.46 9.17 -1.55
C VAL A 29 -3.45 10.11 -0.89
N PRO A 30 -2.27 10.32 -1.50
CA PRO A 30 -1.19 11.12 -0.90
C PRO A 30 -1.43 12.62 -1.11
N PHE A 31 -2.52 13.15 -0.57
CA PHE A 31 -2.84 14.57 -0.65
C PHE A 31 -1.85 15.43 0.15
N THR A 32 -1.56 16.60 -0.40
CA THR A 32 -0.67 17.61 0.21
C THR A 32 -1.46 18.66 0.99
N THR A 33 -2.74 18.85 0.68
CA THR A 33 -3.64 19.76 1.40
C THR A 33 -3.85 19.25 2.83
N PRO A 34 -3.56 20.07 3.87
CA PRO A 34 -3.52 19.60 5.26
C PRO A 34 -4.77 18.87 5.76
N ILE A 35 -5.97 19.35 5.41
CA ILE A 35 -7.23 18.74 5.86
C ILE A 35 -7.51 17.38 5.21
N LEU A 36 -6.82 17.05 4.11
CA LEU A 36 -7.01 15.82 3.35
C LEU A 36 -6.01 14.73 3.73
N LEU A 37 -5.11 14.98 4.67
CA LEU A 37 -4.11 14.00 5.06
C LEU A 37 -4.77 12.72 5.60
N GLY A 38 -4.32 11.57 5.10
CA GLY A 38 -4.87 10.26 5.46
C GLY A 38 -6.25 9.97 4.85
N SER A 39 -6.71 10.80 3.91
CA SER A 39 -7.97 10.56 3.21
C SER A 39 -7.87 9.36 2.29
N ARG A 40 -9.01 8.70 2.10
CA ARG A 40 -9.14 7.51 1.26
C ARG A 40 -10.22 7.70 0.21
N VAL A 41 -9.97 7.21 -1.01
CA VAL A 41 -10.96 7.20 -2.08
C VAL A 41 -11.51 5.78 -2.24
N ARG A 42 -12.82 5.69 -2.42
CA ARG A 42 -13.54 4.41 -2.60
C ARG A 42 -14.68 4.55 -3.61
N PRO A 43 -15.19 3.45 -4.17
CA PRO A 43 -16.43 3.48 -4.92
C PRO A 43 -17.61 3.90 -4.04
N GLY A 44 -18.45 4.82 -4.53
CA GLY A 44 -19.65 5.27 -3.85
C GLY A 44 -20.90 4.44 -4.15
N GLN A 45 -21.90 4.50 -3.26
CA GLN A 45 -23.13 3.71 -3.40
C GLN A 45 -24.00 4.14 -4.60
N ARG A 46 -23.91 5.41 -5.02
CA ARG A 46 -24.80 6.02 -6.04
C ARG A 46 -24.06 6.39 -7.33
N ARG A 47 -23.13 5.53 -7.76
CA ARG A 47 -22.17 5.75 -8.88
C ARG A 47 -21.19 6.90 -8.62
N GLY A 48 -19.97 6.72 -9.12
CA GLY A 48 -18.85 7.63 -8.91
C GLY A 48 -18.07 7.32 -7.63
N LEU A 49 -17.11 8.20 -7.32
CA LEU A 49 -16.16 8.02 -6.24
C LEU A 49 -16.54 8.84 -5.01
N GLU A 50 -16.26 8.28 -3.85
CA GLU A 50 -16.40 8.92 -2.55
C GLU A 50 -15.02 9.12 -1.92
N LEU A 51 -14.86 10.25 -1.25
CA LEU A 51 -13.72 10.60 -0.42
C LEU A 51 -14.11 10.43 1.05
N SER A 52 -13.32 9.64 1.77
CA SER A 52 -13.39 9.48 3.22
C SER A 52 -12.27 10.30 3.85
N VAL A 53 -12.63 11.34 4.60
CA VAL A 53 -11.69 12.26 5.25
C VAL A 53 -11.70 11.99 6.76
N PRO A 54 -10.53 11.75 7.40
CA PRO A 54 -10.45 11.63 8.85
C PRO A 54 -11.01 12.90 9.52
N SER A 55 -11.73 12.73 10.62
CA SER A 55 -12.38 13.88 11.27
C SER A 55 -11.39 15.01 11.62
N PRO A 56 -11.57 16.23 11.08
CA PRO A 56 -10.65 17.35 11.29
C PRO A 56 -10.63 17.92 12.71
N GLY A 57 -11.46 17.41 13.63
CA GLY A 57 -11.42 17.73 15.06
C GLY A 57 -10.80 16.61 15.90
N GLY A 58 -10.24 15.57 15.26
CA GLY A 58 -9.82 14.34 15.93
C GLY A 58 -10.98 13.53 16.53
N VAL A 59 -12.22 13.99 16.34
CA VAL A 59 -13.45 13.39 16.87
C VAL A 59 -13.76 12.08 16.13
N ARG A 60 -14.58 11.21 16.73
CA ARG A 60 -14.95 9.90 16.17
C ARG A 60 -15.48 9.98 14.73
N GLY A 61 -15.02 9.05 13.89
CA GLY A 61 -15.56 8.79 12.55
C GLY A 61 -14.84 9.47 11.38
N PHE A 62 -15.39 9.25 10.19
CA PHE A 62 -14.93 9.83 8.94
C PHE A 62 -16.04 10.66 8.30
N TYR A 63 -15.66 11.72 7.60
CA TYR A 63 -16.58 12.44 6.72
C TYR A 63 -16.53 11.79 5.35
N VAL A 64 -17.68 11.31 4.88
CA VAL A 64 -17.81 10.71 3.55
C VAL A 64 -18.54 11.69 2.64
N MET A 65 -17.93 12.01 1.52
CA MET A 65 -18.45 12.96 0.54
C MET A 65 -18.14 12.47 -0.89
N PRO A 66 -18.90 12.91 -1.91
CA PRO A 66 -18.49 12.68 -3.29
C PRO A 66 -17.11 13.30 -3.57
N LEU A 67 -16.22 12.60 -4.29
CA LEU A 67 -14.88 13.08 -4.61
C LEU A 67 -14.92 14.44 -5.35
N ARG A 68 -15.82 14.57 -6.34
CA ARG A 68 -16.13 15.81 -7.06
C ARG A 68 -16.54 17.02 -6.20
N ALA A 69 -16.88 16.81 -4.92
CA ALA A 69 -17.25 17.88 -4.00
C ALA A 69 -16.04 18.47 -3.25
N LEU A 70 -14.82 18.04 -3.56
CA LEU A 70 -13.60 18.42 -2.87
C LEU A 70 -13.39 19.94 -2.79
N ASP A 71 -13.53 20.63 -3.94
CA ASP A 71 -13.35 22.10 -4.04
C ASP A 71 -14.40 22.90 -3.26
N ALA A 72 -15.53 22.27 -2.88
CA ALA A 72 -16.55 22.92 -2.06
C ALA A 72 -16.18 22.96 -0.56
N ILE A 73 -15.18 22.19 -0.14
CA ILE A 73 -14.86 21.94 1.28
C ILE A 73 -13.49 22.49 1.66
N CYS A 74 -12.53 22.46 0.74
CA CYS A 74 -11.23 23.08 0.92
C CYS A 74 -10.75 23.72 -0.40
N ASN A 75 -9.56 24.33 -0.36
CA ASN A 75 -8.88 24.79 -1.56
C ASN A 75 -7.68 23.85 -1.81
N PRO A 76 -7.82 22.81 -2.64
CA PRO A 76 -6.75 21.83 -2.84
C PRO A 76 -5.54 22.46 -3.52
N THR A 77 -4.36 21.92 -3.25
CA THR A 77 -3.15 22.26 -4.00
C THR A 77 -3.28 21.83 -5.47
N LEU A 78 -2.42 22.35 -6.34
CA LEU A 78 -2.41 21.95 -7.75
C LEU A 78 -2.12 20.46 -7.92
N HIS A 79 -1.23 19.89 -7.09
CA HIS A 79 -0.99 18.46 -7.02
C HIS A 79 -2.29 17.69 -6.74
N ASP A 80 -3.03 18.09 -5.72
CA ASP A 80 -4.22 17.36 -5.26
C ASP A 80 -5.36 17.42 -6.29
N ARG A 81 -5.48 18.53 -7.03
CA ARG A 81 -6.43 18.65 -8.15
C ARG A 81 -6.09 17.68 -9.27
N LEU A 82 -4.83 17.63 -9.70
CA LEU A 82 -4.41 16.75 -10.79
C LEU A 82 -4.52 15.26 -10.40
N VAL A 83 -4.16 14.91 -9.16
CA VAL A 83 -4.39 13.56 -8.62
C VAL A 83 -5.88 13.21 -8.66
N THR A 84 -6.75 14.12 -8.24
CA THR A 84 -8.21 13.89 -8.24
C THR A 84 -8.74 13.68 -9.65
N GLU A 85 -8.36 14.53 -10.60
CA GLU A 85 -8.74 14.40 -12.02
C GLU A 85 -8.32 13.03 -12.60
N MET A 86 -7.07 12.62 -12.38
CA MET A 86 -6.58 11.33 -12.87
C MET A 86 -7.28 10.13 -12.20
N ILE A 87 -7.69 10.25 -10.94
CA ILE A 87 -8.42 9.20 -10.21
C ILE A 87 -9.84 9.03 -10.75
N GLU A 88 -10.52 10.12 -11.11
CA GLU A 88 -11.89 10.07 -11.63
C GLU A 88 -12.01 9.32 -12.96
N GLU A 89 -10.92 9.25 -13.73
CA GLU A 89 -10.84 8.48 -14.99
C GLU A 89 -10.58 6.98 -14.78
N LEU A 90 -10.31 6.53 -13.55
CA LEU A 90 -10.04 5.12 -13.28
C LEU A 90 -11.32 4.26 -13.30
N PRO A 91 -11.33 3.12 -14.02
CA PRO A 91 -12.47 2.21 -13.99
C PRO A 91 -12.59 1.45 -12.66
N VAL A 92 -11.44 1.17 -12.01
CA VAL A 92 -11.33 0.49 -10.72
C VAL A 92 -10.21 1.17 -9.93
N ILE A 93 -10.41 1.32 -8.63
CA ILE A 93 -9.41 1.92 -7.74
C ILE A 93 -8.64 0.82 -7.02
N THR A 94 -7.32 0.83 -7.18
CA THR A 94 -6.39 -0.05 -6.47
C THR A 94 -5.24 0.75 -5.86
N PRO A 95 -4.57 0.25 -4.81
CA PRO A 95 -3.38 0.89 -4.26
C PRO A 95 -2.27 1.13 -5.29
N ASP A 96 -2.06 0.19 -6.21
CA ASP A 96 -1.05 0.33 -7.25
C ASP A 96 -1.42 1.40 -8.29
N ASP A 97 -2.71 1.56 -8.62
CA ASP A 97 -3.17 2.64 -9.50
C ASP A 97 -2.96 4.03 -8.86
N ILE A 98 -3.29 4.17 -7.58
CA ILE A 98 -3.08 5.43 -6.86
C ILE A 98 -1.58 5.75 -6.75
N LEU A 99 -0.74 4.75 -6.47
CA LEU A 99 0.71 4.93 -6.49
C LEU A 99 1.21 5.40 -7.86
N ARG A 100 0.76 4.76 -8.94
CA ARG A 100 1.14 5.12 -10.31
C ARG A 100 0.74 6.55 -10.65
N ILE A 101 -0.47 6.97 -10.28
CA ILE A 101 -0.94 8.35 -10.44
C ILE A 101 -0.06 9.30 -9.63
N ALA A 102 0.18 9.01 -8.34
CA ALA A 102 1.00 9.85 -7.49
C ALA A 102 2.42 10.05 -8.03
N ARG A 103 3.04 8.99 -8.57
CA ARG A 103 4.35 9.06 -9.23
C ARG A 103 4.32 9.94 -10.48
N ALA A 104 3.32 9.77 -11.34
CA ALA A 104 3.16 10.56 -12.56
C ALA A 104 2.99 12.05 -12.22
N VAL A 105 2.11 12.39 -11.27
CA VAL A 105 1.90 13.78 -10.84
C VAL A 105 3.14 14.35 -10.15
N ALA A 106 3.84 13.57 -9.34
CA ALA A 106 5.09 14.01 -8.71
C ALA A 106 6.20 14.28 -9.74
N HIS A 107 6.25 13.52 -10.84
CA HIS A 107 7.20 13.72 -11.94
C HIS A 107 7.06 15.11 -12.60
N GLU A 108 5.83 15.65 -12.67
CA GLU A 108 5.55 17.01 -13.16
C GLU A 108 6.12 18.12 -12.24
N GLY A 109 6.67 17.77 -11.08
CA GLY A 109 7.31 18.70 -10.17
C GLY A 109 6.36 19.54 -9.30
N LEU A 110 5.07 19.21 -9.29
CA LEU A 110 4.01 19.93 -8.54
C LEU A 110 4.17 19.85 -7.01
N VAL A 111 5.00 18.93 -6.55
CA VAL A 111 5.32 18.64 -5.13
C VAL A 111 6.79 18.98 -4.83
N GLY A 112 7.42 19.77 -5.72
CA GLY A 112 8.82 20.16 -5.64
C GLY A 112 9.80 19.18 -6.28
N ARG A 113 11.04 19.66 -6.49
CA ARG A 113 12.10 18.92 -7.20
C ARG A 113 12.52 17.62 -6.51
N ALA A 114 12.45 17.57 -5.19
CA ALA A 114 12.81 16.38 -4.43
C ALA A 114 11.83 15.23 -4.67
N ALA A 115 10.52 15.53 -4.72
CA ALA A 115 9.48 14.55 -5.04
C ALA A 115 9.60 14.08 -6.50
N ALA A 116 9.85 14.99 -7.46
CA ALA A 116 10.09 14.61 -8.86
C ALA A 116 11.31 13.68 -9.01
N ALA A 117 12.41 13.98 -8.31
CA ALA A 117 13.60 13.12 -8.31
C ALA A 117 13.31 11.75 -7.68
N ALA A 118 12.53 11.69 -6.60
CA ALA A 118 12.11 10.44 -5.98
C ALA A 118 11.19 9.62 -6.90
N ALA A 119 10.23 10.25 -7.60
CA ALA A 119 9.40 9.59 -8.62
C ALA A 119 10.28 8.95 -9.71
N GLY A 120 11.23 9.70 -10.27
CA GLY A 120 12.15 9.18 -11.29
C GLY A 120 13.08 8.08 -10.76
N ALA A 121 13.48 8.12 -9.50
CA ALA A 121 14.24 7.04 -8.87
C ALA A 121 13.38 5.79 -8.66
N ALA A 122 12.13 5.96 -8.22
CA ALA A 122 11.17 4.88 -8.01
C ALA A 122 10.80 4.17 -9.33
N GLU A 123 10.65 4.90 -10.43
CA GLU A 123 10.43 4.32 -11.77
C GLU A 123 11.62 3.47 -12.23
N LYS A 124 12.85 3.97 -12.05
CA LYS A 124 14.07 3.21 -12.35
C LYS A 124 14.18 1.96 -11.48
N ALA A 125 13.90 2.09 -10.19
CA ALA A 125 13.89 0.96 -9.26
C ALA A 125 12.84 -0.09 -9.67
N LEU A 126 11.64 0.33 -10.08
CA LEU A 126 10.61 -0.57 -10.59
C LEU A 126 11.03 -1.26 -11.89
N ALA A 127 11.63 -0.53 -12.84
CA ALA A 127 12.14 -1.12 -14.08
C ALA A 127 13.24 -2.18 -13.82
N ASN A 128 14.17 -1.89 -12.90
CA ASN A 128 15.18 -2.84 -12.46
C ASN A 128 14.56 -4.06 -11.77
N GLN A 129 13.56 -3.84 -10.92
CA GLN A 129 12.83 -4.90 -10.24
C GLN A 129 12.05 -5.79 -11.23
N ARG A 130 11.46 -5.22 -12.28
CA ARG A 130 10.81 -5.98 -13.36
C ARG A 130 11.79 -6.93 -14.03
N LEU A 131 12.95 -6.40 -14.44
CA LEU A 131 14.00 -7.20 -15.09
C LEU A 131 14.47 -8.32 -14.18
N LEU A 132 14.69 -8.03 -12.90
CA LEU A 132 15.15 -9.02 -11.93
C LEU A 132 14.10 -10.10 -11.67
N THR A 133 12.84 -9.73 -11.44
CA THR A 133 11.74 -10.68 -11.23
C THR A 133 11.58 -11.58 -12.44
N ASN A 134 11.58 -11.02 -13.65
CA ASN A 134 11.51 -11.79 -14.89
C ASN A 134 12.68 -12.78 -15.01
N TYR A 135 13.90 -12.29 -14.81
CA TYR A 135 15.10 -13.13 -14.85
C TYR A 135 15.02 -14.28 -13.83
N ARG A 136 14.56 -14.01 -12.61
CA ARG A 136 14.42 -15.02 -11.57
C ARG A 136 13.34 -16.05 -11.88
N LEU A 137 12.18 -15.62 -12.39
CA LEU A 137 11.15 -16.55 -12.85
C LEU A 137 11.69 -17.45 -13.98
N LEU A 138 12.46 -16.90 -14.90
CA LEU A 138 13.13 -17.69 -15.94
C LEU A 138 14.14 -18.69 -15.35
N MET A 139 14.93 -18.29 -14.34
CA MET A 139 15.89 -19.20 -13.68
C MET A 139 15.17 -20.34 -12.96
N LEU A 140 14.07 -20.04 -12.28
CA LEU A 140 13.20 -21.04 -11.65
C LEU A 140 12.61 -21.98 -12.70
N LEU A 141 12.15 -21.46 -13.84
CA LEU A 141 11.60 -22.26 -14.94
C LEU A 141 12.63 -23.23 -15.51
N ILE A 142 13.86 -22.76 -15.73
CA ILE A 142 14.97 -23.59 -16.20
C ILE A 142 15.22 -24.73 -15.20
N ARG A 143 15.38 -24.41 -13.91
CA ARG A 143 15.63 -25.41 -12.86
C ARG A 143 14.52 -26.46 -12.75
N GLN A 144 13.25 -26.05 -12.91
CA GLN A 144 12.09 -26.95 -12.82
C GLN A 144 11.88 -27.82 -14.06
N THR A 145 12.50 -27.47 -15.20
CA THR A 145 12.30 -28.17 -16.48
C THR A 145 13.54 -28.92 -16.98
N GLU A 146 14.71 -28.69 -16.39
CA GLU A 146 15.92 -29.44 -16.69
C GLU A 146 15.96 -30.77 -15.95
N ALA A 147 16.45 -31.80 -16.65
CA ALA A 147 16.66 -33.09 -16.03
C ALA A 147 17.82 -33.00 -15.01
N PRO A 148 17.80 -33.78 -13.91
CA PRO A 148 18.92 -33.85 -12.98
C PRO A 148 20.22 -34.18 -13.71
N GLY A 149 21.23 -33.32 -13.60
CA GLY A 149 22.53 -33.49 -14.23
C GLY A 149 22.60 -33.14 -15.73
N GLU A 150 21.55 -32.55 -16.32
CA GLU A 150 21.56 -32.12 -17.73
C GLU A 150 22.68 -31.09 -18.00
N HIS A 151 22.99 -30.24 -17.02
CA HIS A 151 24.07 -29.26 -17.06
C HIS A 151 24.92 -29.33 -15.80
N ALA A 152 26.24 -29.31 -15.96
CA ALA A 152 27.19 -29.31 -14.84
C ALA A 152 27.20 -27.98 -14.07
N VAL A 153 26.85 -26.88 -14.74
CA VAL A 153 26.87 -25.52 -14.17
C VAL A 153 25.44 -25.04 -13.91
N PRO A 154 25.13 -24.57 -12.68
CA PRO A 154 23.86 -23.91 -12.38
C PRO A 154 23.60 -22.73 -13.32
N PRO A 155 22.34 -22.41 -13.66
CA PRO A 155 22.05 -21.37 -14.62
C PRO A 155 22.56 -19.98 -14.18
N GLU A 156 22.70 -19.72 -12.87
CA GLU A 156 23.26 -18.47 -12.35
C GLU A 156 24.75 -18.27 -12.62
N GLY A 157 25.50 -19.35 -12.82
CA GLY A 157 26.94 -19.33 -13.07
C GLY A 157 27.33 -19.51 -14.55
N ASP A 158 26.34 -19.61 -15.44
CA ASP A 158 26.55 -19.90 -16.86
C ASP A 158 26.64 -18.60 -17.69
N ALA A 159 27.17 -18.71 -18.91
CA ALA A 159 27.30 -17.56 -19.81
C ALA A 159 25.91 -17.07 -20.27
N PRO A 160 25.68 -15.74 -20.42
CA PRO A 160 24.35 -15.20 -20.77
C PRO A 160 23.71 -15.82 -22.02
N ALA A 161 24.51 -16.13 -23.05
CA ALA A 161 24.03 -16.77 -24.26
C ALA A 161 23.57 -18.23 -24.02
N SER A 162 24.21 -18.95 -23.10
CA SER A 162 23.80 -20.30 -22.69
C SER A 162 22.48 -20.24 -21.91
N VAL A 163 22.39 -19.33 -20.94
CA VAL A 163 21.18 -19.10 -20.14
C VAL A 163 19.97 -18.78 -21.03
N LYS A 164 20.15 -17.92 -22.06
CA LYS A 164 19.09 -17.63 -23.04
C LYS A 164 18.58 -18.89 -23.73
N ARG A 165 19.48 -19.73 -24.28
CA ARG A 165 19.09 -20.99 -24.95
C ARG A 165 18.41 -21.98 -24.01
N ARG A 166 18.89 -22.07 -22.76
CA ARG A 166 18.28 -22.90 -21.71
C ARG A 166 16.87 -22.39 -21.39
N GLY A 167 16.68 -21.08 -21.32
CA GLY A 167 15.37 -20.43 -21.16
C GLY A 167 14.41 -20.73 -22.30
N GLU A 168 14.83 -20.56 -23.56
CA GLU A 168 14.02 -20.90 -24.75
C GLU A 168 13.56 -22.36 -24.70
N ARG A 169 14.47 -23.28 -24.37
CA ARG A 169 14.14 -24.71 -24.22
C ARG A 169 13.19 -24.97 -23.04
N ALA A 170 13.35 -24.29 -21.91
CA ALA A 170 12.47 -24.41 -20.76
C ALA A 170 11.03 -24.01 -21.12
N VAL A 171 10.86 -22.87 -21.81
CA VAL A 171 9.54 -22.41 -22.30
C VAL A 171 8.93 -23.43 -23.27
N MET A 172 9.72 -23.97 -24.21
CA MET A 172 9.25 -25.04 -25.11
C MET A 172 8.78 -26.29 -24.36
N ARG A 173 9.53 -26.73 -23.34
CA ARG A 173 9.16 -27.89 -22.52
C ARG A 173 7.87 -27.64 -21.75
N VAL A 174 7.67 -26.44 -21.21
CA VAL A 174 6.41 -26.07 -20.56
C VAL A 174 5.25 -26.08 -21.55
N SER A 175 5.42 -25.50 -22.74
CA SER A 175 4.40 -25.54 -23.80
C SER A 175 4.00 -26.98 -24.13
N GLN A 176 4.97 -27.88 -24.33
CA GLN A 176 4.71 -29.31 -24.59
C GLN A 176 4.01 -30.01 -23.43
N ARG A 177 4.44 -29.77 -22.19
CA ARG A 177 3.88 -30.41 -20.99
C ARG A 177 2.45 -29.94 -20.69
N THR A 178 2.19 -28.66 -20.95
CA THR A 178 0.93 -28.02 -20.57
C THR A 178 -0.11 -28.01 -21.68
N GLY A 179 0.31 -28.25 -22.93
CA GLY A 179 -0.52 -28.09 -24.12
C GLY A 179 -0.76 -26.64 -24.54
N LEU A 180 -0.17 -25.67 -23.84
CA LEU A 180 -0.33 -24.26 -24.14
C LEU A 180 0.53 -23.85 -25.35
N PRO A 181 0.01 -22.98 -26.24
CA PRO A 181 0.82 -22.33 -27.27
C PRO A 181 2.04 -21.61 -26.67
N LEU A 182 3.16 -21.61 -27.39
CA LEU A 182 4.41 -20.97 -26.93
C LEU A 182 4.21 -19.48 -26.59
N ALA A 183 3.43 -18.76 -27.39
CA ALA A 183 3.11 -17.36 -27.17
C ALA A 183 2.37 -17.13 -25.84
N ASP A 184 1.48 -18.05 -25.46
CA ASP A 184 0.72 -17.95 -24.21
C ASP A 184 1.61 -18.23 -23.00
N VAL A 185 2.58 -19.14 -23.11
CA VAL A 185 3.59 -19.38 -22.06
C VAL A 185 4.45 -18.15 -21.84
N ILE A 186 4.90 -17.49 -22.93
CA ILE A 186 5.68 -16.24 -22.84
C ILE A 186 4.83 -15.13 -22.21
N SER A 187 3.60 -14.94 -22.70
CA SER A 187 2.69 -13.94 -22.14
C SER A 187 2.34 -14.21 -20.67
N ALA A 188 2.25 -15.48 -20.26
CA ALA A 188 2.04 -15.85 -18.87
C ALA A 188 3.26 -15.50 -18.00
N LEU A 189 4.48 -15.72 -18.49
CA LEU A 189 5.70 -15.34 -17.78
C LEU A 189 5.80 -13.82 -17.57
N ASP A 190 5.47 -13.02 -18.59
CA ASP A 190 5.42 -11.57 -18.49
C ASP A 190 4.31 -11.12 -17.52
N GLY A 191 3.11 -11.71 -17.63
CA GLY A 191 2.01 -11.43 -16.72
C GLY A 191 2.32 -11.75 -15.26
N LEU A 192 2.99 -12.89 -15.00
CA LEU A 192 3.45 -13.28 -13.67
C LEU A 192 4.55 -12.35 -13.17
N THR A 193 5.42 -11.86 -14.05
CA THR A 193 6.42 -10.84 -13.70
C THR A 193 5.73 -9.60 -13.14
N GLU A 194 4.70 -9.10 -13.83
CA GLU A 194 3.93 -7.93 -13.39
C GLU A 194 3.21 -8.18 -12.07
N ALA A 195 2.59 -9.35 -11.89
CA ALA A 195 1.88 -9.68 -10.66
C ALA A 195 2.81 -9.77 -9.44
N PHE A 196 4.04 -10.27 -9.63
CA PHE A 196 4.99 -10.49 -8.53
C PHE A 196 6.03 -9.38 -8.38
N ILE A 197 6.01 -8.31 -9.18
CA ILE A 197 7.05 -7.26 -9.14
C ILE A 197 7.18 -6.59 -7.77
N SER A 198 6.04 -6.22 -7.16
CA SER A 198 5.97 -5.57 -5.84
C SER A 198 6.01 -6.57 -4.68
N VAL A 199 5.54 -7.79 -4.90
CA VAL A 199 5.54 -8.90 -3.92
C VAL A 199 6.93 -9.50 -3.75
N GLY A 200 7.67 -9.62 -4.84
CA GLY A 200 8.94 -10.35 -4.93
C GLY A 200 8.75 -11.86 -4.97
N LEU A 201 9.89 -12.56 -4.94
CA LEU A 201 9.98 -14.02 -4.92
C LEU A 201 10.67 -14.46 -3.62
N ARG A 202 10.52 -15.73 -3.25
CA ARG A 202 11.18 -16.31 -2.09
C ARG A 202 12.71 -16.17 -2.21
N GLY A 203 13.35 -15.67 -1.15
CA GLY A 203 14.80 -15.49 -1.10
C GLY A 203 15.34 -14.40 -2.03
N ASN A 204 14.50 -13.43 -2.45
CA ASN A 204 14.94 -12.31 -3.28
C ASN A 204 15.91 -11.40 -2.49
N PRO A 205 17.19 -11.28 -2.91
CA PRO A 205 18.19 -10.48 -2.18
C PRO A 205 17.99 -8.96 -2.32
N THR A 206 17.18 -8.52 -3.27
CA THR A 206 16.90 -7.08 -3.48
C THR A 206 15.71 -6.57 -2.69
N ALA A 207 14.97 -7.47 -2.02
CA ALA A 207 13.75 -7.22 -1.26
C ALA A 207 12.73 -6.36 -2.03
N ALA A 208 11.71 -7.00 -2.60
CA ALA A 208 10.67 -6.28 -3.33
C ALA A 208 9.95 -5.26 -2.43
N ARG A 209 9.29 -4.26 -3.03
CA ARG A 209 8.67 -3.15 -2.30
C ARG A 209 7.85 -3.59 -1.09
N HIS A 210 6.95 -4.56 -1.25
CA HIS A 210 6.11 -5.01 -0.13
C HIS A 210 6.89 -5.79 0.94
N GLN A 211 7.99 -6.47 0.58
CA GLN A 211 8.87 -7.09 1.56
C GLN A 211 9.58 -6.02 2.40
N ASN A 212 10.09 -4.96 1.75
CA ASN A 212 10.67 -3.81 2.46
C ASN A 212 9.65 -3.10 3.36
N GLU A 213 8.44 -2.86 2.87
CA GLU A 213 7.36 -2.23 3.64
C GLU A 213 6.98 -3.09 4.87
N LEU A 214 6.98 -4.42 4.76
CA LEU A 214 6.79 -5.31 5.91
C LEU A 214 7.95 -5.19 6.92
N ASP A 215 9.20 -5.18 6.46
CA ASP A 215 10.36 -5.03 7.34
C ASP A 215 10.40 -3.66 8.04
N GLU A 216 9.95 -2.60 7.37
CA GLU A 216 9.79 -1.26 7.94
C GLU A 216 8.66 -1.21 8.96
N LEU A 217 7.56 -1.89 8.68
CA LEU A 217 6.41 -1.97 9.58
C LEU A 217 6.73 -2.76 10.85
N GLU A 218 7.57 -3.79 10.77
CA GLU A 218 8.09 -4.52 11.94
C GLU A 218 8.95 -3.63 12.83
N ARG A 219 9.86 -2.86 12.22
CA ARG A 219 10.66 -1.85 12.95
C ARG A 219 9.79 -0.78 13.59
N LEU A 220 8.80 -0.25 12.87
CA LEU A 220 7.84 0.71 13.42
C LEU A 220 7.11 0.15 14.64
N ALA A 221 6.60 -1.08 14.54
CA ALA A 221 5.85 -1.70 15.64
C ALA A 221 6.71 -1.86 16.89
N ALA A 222 7.98 -2.25 16.73
CA ALA A 222 8.93 -2.37 17.83
C ALA A 222 9.25 -0.98 18.45
N ASP A 223 9.62 -0.01 17.61
CA ASP A 223 10.01 1.34 18.05
C ASP A 223 8.87 2.06 18.78
N VAL A 224 7.65 2.01 18.23
CA VAL A 224 6.47 2.64 18.83
C VAL A 224 6.07 1.94 20.13
N SER A 225 6.27 0.62 20.23
CA SER A 225 6.03 -0.12 21.49
C SER A 225 7.03 0.30 22.57
N GLY A 226 8.32 0.35 22.24
CA GLY A 226 9.35 0.80 23.18
C GLY A 226 9.14 2.25 23.61
N TRP A 227 8.71 3.12 22.69
CA TRP A 227 8.33 4.48 23.04
C TRP A 227 7.12 4.52 23.99
N ALA A 228 6.09 3.70 23.75
CA ALA A 228 4.91 3.62 24.63
C ALA A 228 5.26 3.25 26.07
N GLU A 229 6.23 2.37 26.27
CA GLU A 229 6.72 1.96 27.60
C GLU A 229 7.49 3.08 28.31
N SER A 230 8.13 3.98 27.56
CA SER A 230 8.92 5.10 28.11
C SER A 230 8.08 6.32 28.53
N VAL A 231 6.81 6.39 28.09
CA VAL A 231 5.97 7.58 28.26
C VAL A 231 5.06 7.44 29.48
N MET A 232 5.07 8.45 30.36
CA MET A 232 4.22 8.46 31.56
C MET A 232 2.76 8.80 31.26
N ASP A 233 2.48 9.51 30.16
CA ASP A 233 1.11 9.88 29.78
C ASP A 233 0.35 8.67 29.23
N ALA A 234 -0.67 8.22 29.97
CA ALA A 234 -1.43 7.02 29.64
C ALA A 234 -2.20 7.12 28.31
N GLN A 235 -2.60 8.33 27.88
CA GLN A 235 -3.30 8.51 26.61
C GLN A 235 -2.33 8.38 25.43
N GLN A 236 -1.13 8.95 25.53
CA GLN A 236 -0.06 8.81 24.55
C GLN A 236 0.44 7.37 24.47
N ALA A 237 0.69 6.72 25.61
CA ALA A 237 1.06 5.31 25.68
C ALA A 237 -0.02 4.41 25.06
N GLY A 238 -1.30 4.68 25.35
CA GLY A 238 -2.43 3.98 24.74
C GLY A 238 -2.51 4.15 23.22
N SER A 239 -2.27 5.36 22.72
CA SER A 239 -2.27 5.68 21.28
C SER A 239 -1.13 4.99 20.54
N ALA A 240 0.08 5.01 21.11
CA ALA A 240 1.22 4.26 20.58
C ALA A 240 0.97 2.75 20.61
N GLY A 241 0.42 2.23 21.71
CA GLY A 241 0.03 0.82 21.80
C GLY A 241 -1.00 0.41 20.73
N LEU A 242 -1.95 1.28 20.41
CA LEU A 242 -2.91 1.05 19.31
C LEU A 242 -2.21 0.94 17.96
N ILE A 243 -1.35 1.91 17.63
CA ILE A 243 -0.60 1.92 16.37
C ILE A 243 0.23 0.64 16.25
N ALA A 244 0.97 0.28 17.29
CA ALA A 244 1.82 -0.91 17.29
C ALA A 244 1.01 -2.22 17.16
N ARG A 245 -0.17 -2.32 17.78
CA ARG A 245 -1.07 -3.47 17.58
C ARG A 245 -1.61 -3.54 16.14
N CYS A 246 -2.00 -2.41 15.55
CA CYS A 246 -2.46 -2.38 14.16
C CYS A 246 -1.33 -2.76 13.18
N ALA A 247 -0.11 -2.30 13.45
CA ALA A 247 1.07 -2.65 12.68
C ALA A 247 1.35 -4.16 12.76
N ARG A 248 1.35 -4.74 13.97
CA ARG A 248 1.50 -6.19 14.18
C ARG A 248 0.41 -7.01 13.48
N LEU A 249 -0.85 -6.62 13.60
CA LEU A 249 -1.94 -7.29 12.86
C LEU A 249 -1.71 -7.29 11.35
N THR A 250 -1.24 -6.16 10.81
CA THR A 250 -0.93 -6.05 9.37
C THR A 250 0.25 -6.95 9.00
N LEU A 251 1.30 -6.99 9.83
CA LEU A 251 2.48 -7.84 9.62
C LEU A 251 2.11 -9.32 9.62
N ASP A 252 1.34 -9.77 10.61
CA ASP A 252 0.92 -11.16 10.72
C ASP A 252 0.05 -11.56 9.52
N ALA A 253 -0.86 -10.68 9.10
CA ALA A 253 -1.63 -10.88 7.88
C ALA A 253 -0.75 -10.91 6.62
N GLY A 254 0.21 -10.00 6.52
CA GLY A 254 1.17 -9.94 5.41
C GLY A 254 1.99 -11.23 5.29
N ARG A 255 2.49 -11.75 6.41
CA ARG A 255 3.22 -13.03 6.50
C ARG A 255 2.37 -14.19 6.00
N ILE A 256 1.12 -14.29 6.44
CA ILE A 256 0.18 -15.32 5.98
C ILE A 256 -0.06 -15.22 4.46
N VAL A 257 -0.20 -14.00 3.92
CA VAL A 257 -0.37 -13.80 2.48
C VAL A 257 0.89 -14.20 1.71
N THR A 258 2.09 -13.81 2.17
CA THR A 258 3.35 -14.21 1.53
C THR A 258 3.59 -15.71 1.58
N ASP A 259 3.23 -16.37 2.70
CA ASP A 259 3.37 -17.82 2.87
C ASP A 259 2.48 -18.61 1.90
N ARG A 260 1.39 -18.00 1.42
CA ARG A 260 0.54 -18.57 0.36
C ARG A 260 1.02 -18.24 -1.05
N LEU A 261 1.53 -17.02 -1.27
CA LEU A 261 1.98 -16.56 -2.57
C LEU A 261 3.29 -17.22 -3.03
N PHE A 262 4.27 -17.37 -2.14
CA PHE A 262 5.58 -17.88 -2.53
C PHE A 262 5.57 -19.33 -3.04
N PRO A 263 4.85 -20.28 -2.42
CA PRO A 263 4.75 -21.65 -2.92
C PRO A 263 4.14 -21.76 -4.32
N LEU A 264 3.39 -20.75 -4.79
CA LEU A 264 2.86 -20.76 -6.17
C LEU A 264 3.97 -20.87 -7.21
N THR A 265 5.16 -20.37 -6.88
CA THR A 265 6.33 -20.40 -7.79
C THR A 265 7.13 -21.69 -7.71
N ASP A 266 6.77 -22.63 -6.82
CA ASP A 266 7.42 -23.94 -6.70
C ASP A 266 7.07 -24.87 -7.88
N ASP A 267 5.93 -24.64 -8.55
CA ASP A 267 5.56 -25.27 -9.83
C ASP A 267 5.06 -24.22 -10.84
N LEU A 268 6.00 -23.68 -11.63
CA LEU A 268 5.70 -22.65 -12.62
C LEU A 268 4.86 -23.15 -13.80
N SER A 269 4.88 -24.45 -14.12
CA SER A 269 4.01 -24.94 -15.21
C SER A 269 2.56 -25.01 -14.79
N ALA A 270 2.28 -25.49 -13.58
CA ALA A 270 0.95 -25.42 -13.00
C ALA A 270 0.49 -23.97 -12.84
N LEU A 271 1.39 -23.08 -12.40
CA LEU A 271 1.07 -21.66 -12.27
C LEU A 271 0.74 -20.99 -13.62
N MET A 272 1.50 -21.30 -14.69
CA MET A 272 1.23 -20.78 -16.03
C MET A 272 -0.08 -21.32 -16.64
N GLN A 273 -0.43 -22.57 -16.38
CA GLN A 273 -1.74 -23.11 -16.73
C GLN A 273 -2.86 -22.37 -16.00
N ARG A 274 -2.71 -22.17 -14.68
CA ARG A 274 -3.67 -21.41 -13.87
C ARG A 274 -3.79 -19.96 -14.34
N TRP A 275 -2.68 -19.34 -14.70
CA TRP A 275 -2.64 -17.99 -15.27
C TRP A 275 -3.39 -17.91 -16.60
N SER A 276 -3.14 -18.87 -17.49
CA SER A 276 -3.81 -18.91 -18.81
C SER A 276 -5.32 -19.14 -18.67
N ALA A 277 -5.75 -19.90 -17.67
CA ALA A 277 -7.17 -20.12 -17.39
C ALA A 277 -7.84 -18.93 -16.69
N ASN A 278 -7.17 -18.30 -15.72
CA ASN A 278 -7.69 -17.18 -14.95
C ASN A 278 -6.56 -16.32 -14.37
N SER A 279 -6.00 -15.43 -15.19
CA SER A 279 -4.96 -14.50 -14.75
C SER A 279 -5.46 -13.53 -13.69
N GLN A 280 -6.76 -13.18 -13.71
CA GLN A 280 -7.35 -12.22 -12.80
C GLN A 280 -7.30 -12.71 -11.35
N ALA A 281 -7.61 -13.97 -11.10
CA ALA A 281 -7.53 -14.56 -9.75
C ALA A 281 -6.11 -14.49 -9.17
N ILE A 282 -5.08 -14.68 -9.99
CA ILE A 282 -3.67 -14.60 -9.54
C ILE A 282 -3.29 -13.16 -9.26
N ARG A 283 -3.71 -12.21 -10.12
CA ARG A 283 -3.50 -10.77 -9.88
C ARG A 283 -4.15 -10.31 -8.60
N GLU A 284 -5.39 -10.73 -8.34
CA GLU A 284 -6.11 -10.41 -7.11
C GLU A 284 -5.42 -10.99 -5.88
N GLU A 285 -4.89 -12.22 -5.96
CA GLU A 285 -4.14 -12.84 -4.87
C GLU A 285 -2.85 -12.06 -4.57
N ALA A 286 -2.09 -11.67 -5.61
CA ALA A 286 -0.87 -10.88 -5.47
C ALA A 286 -1.13 -9.45 -4.96
N ALA A 287 -2.24 -8.83 -5.40
CA ALA A 287 -2.64 -7.48 -5.00
C ALA A 287 -3.05 -7.37 -3.52
N ARG A 288 -3.32 -8.49 -2.82
CA ARG A 288 -3.69 -8.48 -1.39
C ARG A 288 -2.66 -7.77 -0.52
N LEU A 289 -1.37 -7.92 -0.80
CA LEU A 289 -0.33 -7.21 -0.04
C LEU A 289 -0.41 -5.70 -0.22
N ALA A 290 -0.64 -5.22 -1.45
CA ALA A 290 -0.84 -3.79 -1.70
C ALA A 290 -2.04 -3.26 -0.91
N TRP A 291 -3.15 -4.02 -0.84
CA TRP A 291 -4.29 -3.68 0.00
C TRP A 291 -3.99 -3.71 1.50
N LEU A 292 -3.23 -4.68 2.01
CA LEU A 292 -2.86 -4.73 3.42
C LEU A 292 -2.00 -3.53 3.84
N LEU A 293 -1.03 -3.18 2.98
CA LEU A 293 -0.01 -2.17 3.26
C LEU A 293 -0.49 -0.75 2.95
N ASP A 294 -1.60 -0.58 2.23
CA ASP A 294 -2.16 0.72 1.88
C ASP A 294 -2.42 1.62 3.11
N GLY A 295 -1.74 2.76 3.12
CA GLY A 295 -1.79 3.78 4.17
C GLY A 295 -0.64 3.73 5.18
N TRP A 296 0.16 2.66 5.21
CA TRP A 296 1.28 2.56 6.14
C TRP A 296 2.48 3.42 5.74
N SER A 297 2.72 3.66 4.45
CA SER A 297 3.82 4.52 3.98
C SER A 297 3.75 5.94 4.57
N VAL A 298 2.55 6.52 4.67
CA VAL A 298 2.34 7.83 5.30
C VAL A 298 2.71 7.80 6.79
N ILE A 299 2.31 6.74 7.50
CA ILE A 299 2.56 6.56 8.94
C ILE A 299 4.06 6.34 9.22
N LEU A 300 4.70 5.49 8.41
CA LEU A 300 6.14 5.26 8.44
C LEU A 300 6.89 6.59 8.23
N SER A 301 6.46 7.39 7.25
CA SER A 301 7.06 8.68 6.96
C SER A 301 6.86 9.70 8.10
N ILE A 302 5.67 9.80 8.69
CA ILE A 302 5.41 10.66 9.85
C ILE A 302 6.34 10.29 11.02
N TRP A 303 6.47 8.99 11.33
CA TRP A 303 7.33 8.53 12.42
C TRP A 303 8.81 8.76 12.15
N LYS A 304 9.28 8.46 10.94
CA LYS A 304 10.68 8.63 10.51
C LYS A 304 11.15 10.08 10.62
N HIS A 305 10.27 11.04 10.35
CA HIS A 305 10.58 12.47 10.42
C HIS A 305 10.26 13.10 11.79
N ALA A 306 9.72 12.33 12.74
CA ALA A 306 9.47 12.82 14.08
C ALA A 306 10.77 12.84 14.89
N GLU A 307 11.28 14.04 15.16
CA GLU A 307 12.32 14.21 16.18
C GLU A 307 11.83 13.73 17.56
N VAL A 308 12.75 13.47 18.50
CA VAL A 308 12.42 12.94 19.84
C VAL A 308 11.33 13.77 20.54
N VAL A 309 11.41 15.10 20.44
CA VAL A 309 10.42 16.04 21.01
C VAL A 309 9.09 16.02 20.22
N GLY A 310 9.14 15.72 18.92
CA GLY A 310 7.98 15.63 18.02
C GLY A 310 7.21 14.32 18.07
N ARG A 311 7.74 13.26 18.71
CA ARG A 311 7.13 11.92 18.74
C ARG A 311 5.71 11.91 19.31
N ALA A 312 5.45 12.70 20.35
CA ALA A 312 4.09 12.79 20.92
C ALA A 312 3.07 13.37 19.92
N ALA A 313 3.48 14.32 19.08
CA ALA A 313 2.63 14.87 18.02
C ALA A 313 2.44 13.87 16.88
N ALA A 314 3.51 13.20 16.46
CA ALA A 314 3.48 12.14 15.46
C ALA A 314 2.50 11.02 15.85
N ILE A 315 2.56 10.53 17.10
CA ILE A 315 1.64 9.49 17.60
C ILE A 315 0.17 9.93 17.54
N ARG A 316 -0.14 11.20 17.85
CA ARG A 316 -1.51 11.71 17.74
C ARG A 316 -2.00 11.68 16.29
N GLU A 317 -1.17 12.14 15.37
CA GLU A 317 -1.49 12.17 13.95
C GLU A 317 -1.65 10.75 13.38
N MET A 318 -0.69 9.87 13.65
CA MET A 318 -0.71 8.46 13.25
C MET A 318 -1.95 7.73 13.80
N ALA A 319 -2.36 7.99 15.04
CA ALA A 319 -3.53 7.34 15.65
C ALA A 319 -4.86 7.72 14.95
N VAL A 320 -4.93 8.90 14.35
CA VAL A 320 -6.11 9.33 13.57
C VAL A 320 -6.17 8.59 12.23
N ILE A 321 -5.03 8.40 11.57
CA ILE A 321 -4.97 7.86 10.21
C ILE A 321 -4.61 6.37 10.13
N VAL A 322 -4.33 5.71 11.27
CA VAL A 322 -3.97 4.28 11.31
C VAL A 322 -5.00 3.42 10.56
N PRO A 323 -4.57 2.57 9.60
CA PRO A 323 -5.49 1.78 8.80
C PRO A 323 -6.37 0.89 9.68
N THR A 324 -7.68 0.96 9.44
CA THR A 324 -8.63 0.04 10.08
C THR A 324 -8.80 -1.18 9.20
N MET A 325 -8.54 -2.37 9.73
CA MET A 325 -8.68 -3.60 8.95
C MET A 325 -10.15 -3.96 8.71
N PRO A 326 -10.55 -4.22 7.45
CA PRO A 326 -11.92 -4.60 7.14
C PRO A 326 -12.27 -5.97 7.71
N ILE A 327 -13.55 -6.33 7.75
CA ILE A 327 -14.00 -7.65 8.22
C ILE A 327 -13.46 -8.78 7.31
N GLU A 328 -13.36 -8.50 6.02
CA GLU A 328 -12.85 -9.41 4.99
C GLU A 328 -11.45 -10.00 5.32
N ILE A 329 -10.64 -9.33 6.14
CA ILE A 329 -9.31 -9.84 6.51
C ILE A 329 -9.34 -11.22 7.16
N SER A 330 -10.40 -11.52 7.93
CA SER A 330 -10.61 -12.83 8.55
C SER A 330 -10.67 -13.96 7.53
N ARG A 331 -11.20 -13.69 6.32
CA ARG A 331 -11.23 -14.66 5.22
C ARG A 331 -9.84 -14.91 4.64
N TRP A 332 -8.95 -13.92 4.74
CA TRP A 332 -7.57 -14.05 4.26
C TRP A 332 -6.72 -14.74 5.30
N THR A 333 -6.85 -14.43 6.59
CA THR A 333 -5.93 -14.93 7.63
C THR A 333 -6.45 -16.15 8.38
N GLY A 334 -7.77 -16.37 8.41
CA GLY A 334 -8.42 -17.36 9.28
C GLY A 334 -8.42 -16.96 10.77
N SER A 335 -8.02 -15.72 11.08
CA SER A 335 -7.98 -15.17 12.44
C SER A 335 -9.15 -14.21 12.66
N THR A 336 -9.52 -14.02 13.93
CA THR A 336 -10.48 -12.99 14.41
C THR A 336 -9.82 -11.92 15.28
N ALA A 337 -8.48 -11.89 15.37
CA ALA A 337 -7.71 -10.93 16.17
C ALA A 337 -8.02 -9.46 15.83
N GLU A 338 -8.47 -9.21 14.60
CA GLU A 338 -8.90 -7.91 14.13
C GLU A 338 -10.15 -7.38 14.84
N GLU A 339 -11.03 -8.24 15.38
CA GLU A 339 -12.23 -7.83 16.11
C GLU A 339 -11.87 -7.12 17.42
N GLU A 340 -10.95 -7.70 18.19
CA GLU A 340 -10.44 -7.13 19.43
C GLU A 340 -9.71 -5.81 19.17
N ILE A 341 -8.86 -5.78 18.13
CA ILE A 341 -8.12 -4.59 17.74
C ILE A 341 -9.09 -3.51 17.28
N HIS A 342 -10.11 -3.82 16.48
CA HIS A 342 -11.13 -2.87 16.09
C HIS A 342 -11.89 -2.32 17.30
N ALA A 343 -12.34 -3.16 18.23
CA ALA A 343 -13.00 -2.72 19.46
C ALA A 343 -12.10 -1.82 20.32
N SER A 344 -10.79 -2.09 20.37
CA SER A 344 -9.81 -1.22 21.05
C SER A 344 -9.60 0.11 20.32
N THR A 345 -9.49 0.08 19.00
CA THR A 345 -9.35 1.25 18.11
C THR A 345 -10.55 2.16 18.26
N HIS A 346 -11.75 1.59 18.19
CA HIS A 346 -13.02 2.27 18.31
C HIS A 346 -13.16 2.96 19.68
N ARG A 347 -12.83 2.27 20.78
CA ARG A 347 -12.84 2.87 22.12
C ARG A 347 -11.84 4.03 22.25
N MET A 348 -10.63 3.90 21.71
CA MET A 348 -9.62 4.95 21.79
C MET A 348 -9.97 6.17 20.93
N ARG A 349 -10.44 5.95 19.69
CA ARG A 349 -10.90 7.03 18.79
C ARG A 349 -12.04 7.85 19.35
N SER A 350 -12.95 7.22 20.11
CA SER A 350 -14.03 7.92 20.79
C SER A 350 -13.58 8.90 21.89
N ARG A 351 -12.32 8.79 22.35
CA ARG A 351 -11.74 9.62 23.43
C ARG A 351 -10.81 10.71 22.91
N PHE A 352 -10.60 10.76 21.59
CA PHE A 352 -9.81 11.81 20.97
C PHE A 352 -10.71 13.01 20.68
N VAL A 353 -10.51 14.09 21.43
CA VAL A 353 -10.92 15.44 21.03
C VAL A 353 -9.62 16.21 20.93
N PHE A 354 -9.05 16.25 19.72
CA PHE A 354 -7.85 17.02 19.49
C PHE A 354 -8.25 18.37 18.94
N ARG A 355 -7.89 19.43 19.65
CA ARG A 355 -7.75 20.73 18.99
C ARG A 355 -6.61 20.59 17.98
N LEU A 356 -6.96 20.34 16.73
CA LEU A 356 -6.06 20.56 15.61
C LEU A 356 -5.88 22.08 15.46
N GLU A 357 -5.09 22.66 16.38
CA GLU A 357 -4.75 24.08 16.41
C GLU A 357 -3.93 24.44 15.15
N ASP A 358 -3.08 23.55 14.64
CA ASP A 358 -2.05 23.90 13.65
C ASP A 358 -2.53 24.24 12.23
N TRP A 359 -3.61 23.65 11.72
CA TRP A 359 -4.09 24.01 10.37
C TRP A 359 -4.92 25.31 10.37
N ARG A 360 -5.41 25.73 11.55
CA ARG A 360 -6.18 26.98 11.75
C ARG A 360 -5.33 28.15 12.25
N THR A 361 -4.14 27.89 12.80
CA THR A 361 -3.21 28.92 13.31
C THR A 361 -2.42 29.66 12.23
N GLY A 362 -2.62 29.33 10.94
CA GLY A 362 -2.02 30.05 9.81
C GLY A 362 -0.70 29.47 9.28
N ARG A 363 -0.26 28.30 9.77
CA ARG A 363 0.94 27.57 9.28
C ARG A 363 0.65 26.65 8.10
N THR A 364 -0.34 26.98 7.27
CA THR A 364 -0.79 26.13 6.17
C THR A 364 0.33 25.77 5.20
N LEU A 365 1.24 26.71 4.90
CA LEU A 365 2.38 26.47 4.00
C LEU A 365 3.40 25.50 4.59
N GLU A 366 3.67 25.55 5.90
CA GLU A 366 4.60 24.61 6.55
C GLU A 366 4.04 23.19 6.55
N VAL A 367 2.74 23.04 6.78
CA VAL A 367 2.07 21.73 6.73
C VAL A 367 1.98 21.19 5.30
N ILE A 368 1.75 22.05 4.30
CA ILE A 368 1.83 21.67 2.88
C ILE A 368 3.24 21.18 2.57
N ALA A 369 4.29 21.96 2.86
CA ALA A 369 5.67 21.57 2.60
C ALA A 369 6.06 20.26 3.31
N ARG A 370 5.56 20.04 4.53
CA ARG A 370 5.70 18.76 5.23
C ARG A 370 5.00 17.63 4.50
N ASN A 371 3.75 17.83 4.08
CA ASN A 371 3.00 16.80 3.36
C ASN A 371 3.63 16.50 1.98
N GLU A 372 4.22 17.49 1.31
CA GLU A 372 5.04 17.30 0.10
C GLU A 372 6.24 16.36 0.37
N MET A 373 6.88 16.47 1.55
CA MET A 373 7.90 15.49 1.97
C MET A 373 7.30 14.10 2.23
N LEU A 374 6.07 14.00 2.75
CA LEU A 374 5.40 12.71 2.93
C LEU A 374 5.11 12.04 1.57
N VAL A 375 4.70 12.81 0.56
CA VAL A 375 4.50 12.30 -0.81
C VAL A 375 5.81 11.70 -1.36
N ARG A 376 6.96 12.32 -1.09
CA ARG A 376 8.28 11.80 -1.50
C ARG A 376 8.55 10.37 -1.01
N GLU A 377 8.11 10.04 0.20
CA GLU A 377 8.30 8.69 0.77
C GLU A 377 7.15 7.75 0.43
N PHE A 378 6.01 8.28 -0.04
CA PHE A 378 4.88 7.48 -0.53
C PHE A 378 5.17 6.86 -1.91
N ILE A 379 5.84 7.61 -2.78
CA ILE A 379 6.20 7.22 -4.15
C ILE A 379 7.45 6.37 -4.20
#